data_AF-A0A8H4SW57-F1
#
_entry.id   AF-A0A8H4SW57-F1
#
_cell.length_a   1.000
_cell.length_b   1.000
_cell.length_c   1.000
_cell.angle_alpha   90.00
_cell.angle_beta   90.00
_cell.angle_gamma   90.00
#
_symmetry.space_group_name_H-M   'P 1'
#
loop_
_entity.id
_entity.type
_entity.pdbx_description
1 polymer ?
#
loop_
_entity_poly.entity_id
_entity_poly.type
_entity_poly.pdbx_seq_one_letter_code
_entity_poly.pdbx_strand_id
1 'polypeptide(L)'
;MGLIVKVKAEVKSKYPHSIEFDARQVGRYPRLRILRPDAEAEIFNRVSQAVCVTGMAGFPIARQPKKIRGAVQRYISQPEPTAADIEAVETSSLWNEITSRNILLLRGLFTGGILSFALGSKRWRVNYGVDHNREKMTKLAVPFRAKDNPTPRSKFSQPGVVITLTCLSYYYSGLDDEALFAAFELLGRSDNATQEYQDWVKTAPSLPPAFRNLEGVNLRDLVQCTTEIFPHVRYSKAAIDYYLRHLVFAKESKEFPHKLSASGWDLGKKKDNPTTGFSGTNDSRYVLPLDVKQLDLPEQKHTNALVLDYLLQPENGISLMPQEAKGTTFDGILLLQMVSNMSPNTRVILDVGAQVVDLTNQEFAEQWLASYQDHDSTQAVVFFNDHDEIVVVDRSGKIVDFQTSPFSQQLDRCLVFLDEAHTRGTDLKLPANYRARIVEFCIPWEIEQKIVQLKGEGDPDRQEISVSDVLCWAITETCHDLKRAIPLWLTQGVRFSKQEALWYRVSDNSTKSDEFLEEEGQTLSERYLPQKGPTNLSSLTEGLNDNIARVWCRWW
;
A
#
# COMPACT_ATOMS: atom_id res chain seq x y z
N MET A 1 2.72 -11.99 11.55
CA MET A 1 1.28 -11.85 11.25
C MET A 1 0.38 -12.43 12.34
N GLY A 2 0.34 -13.74 12.59
CA GLY A 2 -0.56 -14.33 13.61
C GLY A 2 -0.43 -13.73 15.03
N LEU A 3 0.80 -13.41 15.47
CA LEU A 3 1.02 -12.74 16.76
C LEU A 3 0.49 -11.30 16.81
N ILE A 4 0.54 -10.56 15.70
CA ILE A 4 -0.03 -9.21 15.61
C ILE A 4 -1.54 -9.27 15.87
N VAL A 5 -2.20 -10.30 15.31
CA VAL A 5 -3.64 -10.51 15.51
C VAL A 5 -3.97 -10.86 16.97
N LYS A 6 -3.06 -11.44 17.74
CA LYS A 6 -3.30 -11.75 19.16
C LYS A 6 -3.27 -10.51 20.04
N VAL A 7 -2.36 -9.57 19.77
CA VAL A 7 -2.16 -8.38 20.62
C VAL A 7 -3.09 -7.22 20.25
N LYS A 8 -3.78 -7.31 19.10
CA LYS A 8 -4.57 -6.22 18.52
C LYS A 8 -5.65 -5.64 19.43
N ALA A 9 -6.36 -6.48 20.20
CA ALA A 9 -7.51 -6.03 20.99
C ALA A 9 -7.06 -5.14 22.15
N GLU A 10 -5.95 -5.53 22.79
CA GLU A 10 -5.31 -4.74 23.84
C GLU A 10 -4.77 -3.41 23.29
N VAL A 11 -4.14 -3.43 22.11
CA VAL A 11 -3.63 -2.22 21.46
C VAL A 11 -4.78 -1.30 21.04
N LYS A 12 -5.86 -1.82 20.43
CA LYS A 12 -7.03 -1.02 20.06
C LYS A 12 -7.72 -0.43 21.30
N SER A 13 -7.75 -1.14 22.42
CA SER A 13 -8.28 -0.60 23.68
C SER A 13 -7.43 0.54 24.23
N LYS A 14 -6.10 0.45 24.12
CA LYS A 14 -5.17 1.47 24.63
C LYS A 14 -5.02 2.67 23.68
N TYR A 15 -5.09 2.41 22.38
CA TYR A 15 -4.93 3.38 21.30
C TYR A 15 -6.05 3.22 20.27
N PRO A 16 -7.30 3.56 20.63
CA PRO A 16 -8.49 3.34 19.78
C PRO A 16 -8.42 4.06 18.44
N HIS A 17 -7.60 5.10 18.35
CA HIS A 17 -7.47 6.00 17.21
C HIS A 17 -6.20 5.78 16.37
N SER A 18 -5.32 4.87 16.78
CA SER A 18 -4.00 4.67 16.17
C SER A 18 -3.92 3.42 15.29
N ILE A 19 -5.01 2.66 15.19
CA ILE A 19 -5.06 1.37 14.50
C ILE A 19 -6.45 1.15 13.89
N GLU A 20 -6.49 0.83 12.60
CA GLU A 20 -7.72 0.36 11.93
C GLU A 20 -7.76 -1.14 11.96
N PHE A 21 -8.95 -1.66 12.24
CA PHE A 21 -9.14 -3.08 12.44
C PHE A 21 -10.55 -3.48 12.02
N ASP A 22 -10.65 -4.23 10.92
CA ASP A 22 -11.90 -4.81 10.45
C ASP A 22 -11.86 -6.34 10.64
N ALA A 23 -12.71 -6.83 11.53
CA ALA A 23 -12.94 -8.24 11.77
C ALA A 23 -14.42 -8.61 11.80
N ARG A 24 -15.25 -7.90 11.02
CA ARG A 24 -16.68 -8.20 10.88
C ARG A 24 -16.93 -9.65 10.41
N GLN A 25 -15.97 -10.23 9.71
CA GLN A 25 -16.06 -11.59 9.15
C GLN A 25 -15.31 -12.61 10.01
N VAL A 26 -16.08 -13.51 10.65
CA VAL A 26 -15.55 -14.60 11.48
C VAL A 26 -14.70 -15.56 10.63
N GLY A 27 -13.60 -16.06 11.20
CA GLY A 27 -12.74 -17.05 10.55
C GLY A 27 -11.76 -16.49 9.53
N ARG A 28 -11.89 -15.21 9.17
CA ARG A 28 -10.98 -14.53 8.22
C ARG A 28 -9.83 -13.85 8.96
N TYR A 29 -8.69 -13.72 8.26
CA TYR A 29 -7.65 -12.84 8.74
C TYR A 29 -8.14 -11.38 8.66
N PRO A 30 -8.06 -10.61 9.76
CA PRO A 30 -8.65 -9.29 9.79
C PRO A 30 -7.85 -8.27 9.00
N ARG A 31 -8.53 -7.29 8.39
CA ARG A 31 -7.83 -6.15 7.77
C ARG A 31 -7.29 -5.25 8.86
N LEU A 32 -6.00 -4.93 8.76
CA LEU A 32 -5.26 -4.20 9.78
C LEU A 32 -4.46 -3.07 9.14
N ARG A 33 -4.57 -1.86 9.71
CA ARG A 33 -3.64 -0.76 9.41
C ARG A 33 -3.13 -0.10 10.69
N ILE A 34 -1.86 0.27 10.69
CA ILE A 34 -1.22 1.03 11.76
C ILE A 34 -1.22 2.50 11.32
N LEU A 35 -1.97 3.35 12.02
CA LEU A 35 -2.12 4.76 11.62
C LEU A 35 -1.09 5.67 12.25
N ARG A 36 -0.58 5.31 13.44
CA ARG A 36 0.27 6.19 14.26
C ARG A 36 1.46 5.45 14.89
N PRO A 37 2.58 6.17 15.16
CA PRO A 37 3.79 5.58 15.75
C PRO A 37 3.58 4.98 17.16
N ASP A 38 2.63 5.49 17.93
CA ASP A 38 2.33 4.99 19.28
C ASP A 38 1.79 3.54 19.25
N ALA A 39 0.83 3.24 18.36
CA ALA A 39 0.36 1.89 18.13
C ALA A 39 1.43 1.00 17.49
N GLU A 40 2.24 1.54 16.57
CA GLU A 40 3.34 0.80 15.97
C GLU A 40 4.31 0.28 17.04
N ALA A 41 4.80 1.19 17.88
CA ALA A 41 5.74 0.88 18.95
C ALA A 41 5.16 -0.15 19.94
N GLU A 42 3.90 0.00 20.33
CA GLU A 42 3.24 -0.93 21.24
C GLU A 42 3.08 -2.33 20.61
N ILE A 43 2.61 -2.43 19.36
CA ILE A 43 2.46 -3.70 18.65
C ILE A 43 3.82 -4.39 18.54
N PHE A 44 4.85 -3.67 18.07
CA PHE A 44 6.16 -4.26 17.83
C PHE A 44 6.84 -4.68 19.12
N ASN A 45 6.70 -3.90 20.20
CA ASN A 45 7.19 -4.29 21.52
C ASN A 45 6.52 -5.58 22.01
N ARG A 46 5.18 -5.67 21.95
CA ARG A 46 4.45 -6.87 22.41
C ARG A 46 4.75 -8.10 21.57
N VAL A 47 4.82 -7.95 20.25
CA VAL A 47 5.09 -9.07 19.34
C VAL A 47 6.54 -9.54 19.49
N SER A 48 7.52 -8.65 19.55
CA SER A 48 8.92 -9.03 19.77
C SER A 48 9.12 -9.72 21.13
N GLN A 49 8.45 -9.23 22.18
CA GLN A 49 8.43 -9.88 23.49
C GLN A 49 7.81 -11.28 23.42
N ALA A 50 6.64 -11.42 22.78
CA ALA A 50 5.97 -12.72 22.63
C ALA A 50 6.83 -13.74 21.88
N VAL A 51 7.52 -13.31 20.82
CA VAL A 51 8.50 -14.15 20.08
C VAL A 51 9.63 -14.59 21.01
N CYS A 52 10.20 -13.69 21.81
CA CYS A 52 11.30 -14.02 22.72
C CYS A 52 10.86 -14.92 23.88
N VAL A 53 9.60 -14.83 24.32
CA VAL A 53 9.05 -15.66 25.40
C VAL A 53 8.68 -17.06 24.90
N THR A 54 8.00 -17.16 23.76
CA THR A 54 7.39 -18.42 23.28
C THR A 54 8.23 -19.14 22.24
N GLY A 55 9.09 -18.44 21.52
CA GLY A 55 9.79 -18.96 20.35
C GLY A 55 8.89 -19.13 19.14
N MET A 56 9.45 -19.66 18.06
CA MET A 56 8.74 -20.00 16.83
C MET A 56 9.30 -21.30 16.24
N ALA A 57 8.62 -21.87 15.24
CA ALA A 57 9.16 -23.01 14.50
C ALA A 57 10.55 -22.67 13.95
N GLY A 58 11.55 -23.53 14.22
CA GLY A 58 12.95 -23.28 13.87
C GLY A 58 13.67 -22.23 14.72
N PHE A 59 13.03 -21.63 15.72
CA PHE A 59 13.62 -20.59 16.58
C PHE A 59 13.38 -20.86 18.08
N PRO A 60 14.22 -21.69 18.74
CA PRO A 60 14.02 -22.16 20.11
C PRO A 60 14.48 -21.16 21.18
N ILE A 61 14.26 -19.85 20.97
CA ILE A 61 14.70 -18.78 21.89
C ILE A 61 14.10 -18.89 23.29
N ALA A 62 12.92 -19.50 23.43
CA ALA A 62 12.25 -19.69 24.73
C ALA A 62 13.11 -20.46 25.75
N ARG A 63 14.02 -21.32 25.28
CA ARG A 63 14.92 -22.12 26.11
C ARG A 63 16.16 -21.34 26.59
N GLN A 64 16.37 -20.13 26.11
CA GLN A 64 17.55 -19.34 26.42
C GLN A 64 17.40 -18.56 27.74
N PRO A 65 18.52 -18.25 28.43
CA PRO A 65 18.51 -17.43 29.63
C PRO A 65 17.81 -16.09 29.40
N LYS A 66 17.16 -15.55 30.44
CA LYS A 66 16.44 -14.26 30.37
C LYS A 66 17.33 -13.12 29.85
N LYS A 67 18.63 -13.13 30.18
CA LYS A 67 19.62 -12.18 29.67
C LYS A 67 19.73 -12.22 28.13
N ILE A 68 19.89 -13.41 27.56
CA ILE A 68 19.99 -13.60 26.10
C ILE A 68 18.68 -13.24 25.41
N ARG A 69 17.54 -13.66 25.97
CA ARG A 69 16.22 -13.30 25.42
C ARG A 69 16.00 -11.78 25.37
N GLY A 70 16.41 -11.08 26.42
CA GLY A 70 16.36 -9.61 26.46
C GLY A 70 17.30 -8.95 25.45
N ALA A 71 18.52 -9.47 25.29
CA ALA A 71 19.48 -8.99 24.30
C ALA A 71 18.95 -9.18 22.86
N VAL A 72 18.39 -10.36 22.55
CA VAL A 72 17.77 -10.62 21.24
C VAL A 72 16.57 -9.71 21.00
N GLN A 73 15.71 -9.49 22.00
CA GLN A 73 14.57 -8.57 21.83
C GLN A 73 15.05 -7.18 21.41
N ARG A 74 16.04 -6.61 22.11
CA ARG A 74 16.63 -5.31 21.76
C ARG A 74 17.30 -5.35 20.39
N TYR A 75 18.04 -6.42 20.09
CA TYR A 75 18.68 -6.63 18.80
C TYR A 75 17.70 -6.60 17.63
N ILE A 76 16.50 -7.17 17.76
CA ILE A 76 15.52 -7.19 16.66
C ILE A 76 14.61 -5.97 16.63
N SER A 77 14.50 -5.20 17.73
CA SER A 77 13.52 -4.11 17.84
C SER A 77 14.15 -2.70 17.85
N GLN A 78 15.43 -2.56 18.16
CA GLN A 78 16.10 -1.25 18.22
C GLN A 78 16.86 -0.94 16.93
N PRO A 79 16.74 0.28 16.36
CA PRO A 79 17.56 0.74 15.23
C PRO A 79 19.05 0.48 15.45
N GLU A 80 19.56 0.92 16.60
CA GLU A 80 20.96 0.82 16.98
C GLU A 80 21.09 0.09 18.33
N PRO A 81 21.20 -1.24 18.32
CA PRO A 81 21.43 -1.99 19.55
C PRO A 81 22.82 -1.68 20.13
N THR A 82 22.96 -1.81 21.44
CA THR A 82 24.23 -1.55 22.12
C THR A 82 25.30 -2.58 21.74
N ALA A 83 26.58 -2.20 21.78
CA ALA A 83 27.68 -3.14 21.50
C ALA A 83 27.62 -4.40 22.41
N ALA A 84 27.22 -4.22 23.67
CA ALA A 84 27.03 -5.32 24.61
C ALA A 84 25.87 -6.26 24.23
N ASP A 85 24.78 -5.72 23.66
CA ASP A 85 23.66 -6.54 23.16
C ASP A 85 24.07 -7.29 21.88
N ILE A 86 24.79 -6.63 20.97
CA ILE A 86 25.32 -7.26 19.75
C ILE A 86 26.23 -8.44 20.13
N GLU A 87 27.23 -8.20 20.99
CA GLU A 87 28.15 -9.24 21.45
C GLU A 87 27.40 -10.38 22.16
N ALA A 88 26.45 -10.06 23.06
CA ALA A 88 25.69 -11.06 23.78
C ALA A 88 24.82 -11.94 22.88
N VAL A 89 24.39 -11.45 21.72
CA VAL A 89 23.60 -12.22 20.74
C VAL A 89 24.53 -13.03 19.85
N GLU A 90 25.49 -12.37 19.19
CA GLU A 90 26.29 -12.95 18.11
C GLU A 90 27.36 -13.95 18.60
N THR A 91 27.77 -13.87 19.87
CA THR A 91 28.69 -14.85 20.48
C THR A 91 27.98 -15.97 21.24
N SER A 92 26.65 -15.89 21.37
CA SER A 92 25.88 -16.90 22.10
C SER A 92 25.76 -18.20 21.32
N SER A 93 25.50 -19.31 22.02
CA SER A 93 25.16 -20.60 21.41
C SER A 93 23.89 -20.55 20.55
N LEU A 94 23.07 -19.51 20.70
CA LEU A 94 21.91 -19.25 19.85
C LEU A 94 22.35 -18.73 18.47
N TRP A 95 23.56 -18.24 18.25
CA TRP A 95 23.98 -17.70 16.96
C TRP A 95 24.61 -18.80 16.08
N ASN A 96 23.77 -19.53 15.35
CA ASN A 96 24.19 -20.52 14.35
C ASN A 96 23.50 -20.25 13.00
N GLU A 97 23.81 -21.04 11.98
CA GLU A 97 23.35 -20.83 10.60
C GLU A 97 21.82 -20.67 10.48
N ILE A 98 21.03 -21.41 11.26
CA ILE A 98 19.57 -21.39 11.18
C ILE A 98 19.00 -20.22 11.99
N THR A 99 19.42 -20.09 13.23
CA THR A 99 18.84 -19.14 14.18
C THR A 99 19.29 -17.71 13.94
N SER A 100 20.51 -17.47 13.45
CA SER A 100 20.97 -16.15 13.00
C SER A 100 20.08 -15.61 11.87
N ARG A 101 19.72 -16.45 10.89
CA ARG A 101 18.77 -16.08 9.81
C ARG A 101 17.42 -15.67 10.39
N ASN A 102 16.89 -16.38 11.37
CA ASN A 102 15.63 -16.02 12.03
C ASN A 102 15.73 -14.67 12.76
N ILE A 103 16.84 -14.42 13.47
CA ILE A 103 17.07 -13.14 14.16
C ILE A 103 17.14 -11.99 13.15
N LEU A 104 17.89 -12.15 12.06
CA LEU A 104 18.04 -11.14 11.02
C LEU A 104 16.73 -10.88 10.27
N LEU A 105 15.94 -11.92 9.96
CA LEU A 105 14.61 -11.78 9.38
C LEU A 105 13.67 -11.00 10.30
N LEU A 106 13.67 -11.30 11.60
CA LEU A 106 12.86 -10.57 12.58
C LEU A 106 13.31 -9.11 12.67
N ARG A 107 14.62 -8.85 12.70
CA ARG A 107 15.16 -7.49 12.67
C ARG A 107 14.73 -6.75 11.41
N GLY A 108 14.74 -7.38 10.25
CA GLY A 108 14.22 -6.81 9.00
C GLY A 108 12.72 -6.49 9.07
N LEU A 109 11.93 -7.38 9.68
CA LEU A 109 10.49 -7.21 9.83
C LEU A 109 10.12 -6.03 10.75
N PHE A 110 10.82 -5.88 11.88
CA PHE A 110 10.57 -4.81 12.85
C PHE A 110 11.37 -3.54 12.51
N THR A 111 12.68 -3.58 12.70
CA THR A 111 13.57 -2.42 12.57
C THR A 111 13.91 -2.07 11.12
N GLY A 112 13.96 -3.07 10.23
CA GLY A 112 14.10 -2.84 8.79
C GLY A 112 12.85 -2.22 8.14
N GLY A 113 11.79 -1.96 8.91
CA GLY A 113 10.62 -1.21 8.48
C GLY A 113 9.64 -1.98 7.59
N ILE A 114 9.84 -3.27 7.33
CA ILE A 114 8.97 -4.04 6.42
C ILE A 114 7.52 -4.07 6.92
N LEU A 115 7.31 -4.36 8.21
CA LEU A 115 5.96 -4.39 8.78
C LEU A 115 5.35 -2.99 8.89
N SER A 116 6.14 -1.98 9.26
CA SER A 116 5.69 -0.58 9.32
C SER A 116 5.23 -0.10 7.94
N PHE A 117 6.03 -0.37 6.90
CA PHE A 117 5.68 -0.06 5.53
C PHE A 117 4.43 -0.80 5.05
N ALA A 118 4.35 -2.12 5.29
CA ALA A 118 3.25 -2.94 4.78
C ALA A 118 1.92 -2.69 5.50
N LEU A 119 1.94 -2.40 6.81
CA LEU A 119 0.73 -2.20 7.62
C LEU A 119 0.38 -0.72 7.84
N GLY A 120 1.35 0.19 7.75
CA GLY A 120 1.10 1.62 7.92
C GLY A 120 0.97 2.36 6.60
N SER A 121 2.00 2.27 5.76
CA SER A 121 2.09 3.06 4.52
C SER A 121 1.34 2.49 3.33
N LYS A 122 0.91 1.22 3.38
CA LYS A 122 0.29 0.55 2.23
C LYS A 122 -1.15 0.13 2.51
N ARG A 123 -2.02 0.47 1.57
CA ARG A 123 -3.44 0.09 1.54
C ARG A 123 -3.65 -0.98 0.48
N TRP A 124 -4.21 -2.12 0.88
CA TRP A 124 -4.59 -3.19 -0.03
C TRP A 124 -5.67 -2.69 -1.00
N ARG A 125 -5.63 -3.17 -2.25
CA ARG A 125 -6.41 -2.67 -3.41
C ARG A 125 -6.08 -1.26 -3.88
N VAL A 126 -5.41 -0.42 -3.08
CA VAL A 126 -5.04 0.95 -3.49
C VAL A 126 -3.58 1.04 -3.92
N ASN A 127 -2.67 0.53 -3.09
CA ASN A 127 -1.24 0.58 -3.38
C ASN A 127 -0.66 -0.77 -3.80
N TYR A 128 -1.37 -1.87 -3.51
CA TYR A 128 -0.94 -3.22 -3.84
C TYR A 128 -2.09 -4.22 -3.87
N GLY A 129 -1.88 -5.31 -4.58
CA GLY A 129 -2.80 -6.44 -4.69
C GLY A 129 -2.22 -7.54 -5.58
N VAL A 130 -2.98 -8.59 -5.83
CA VAL A 130 -2.67 -9.60 -6.86
C VAL A 130 -3.47 -9.23 -8.11
N ASP A 131 -2.88 -9.45 -9.29
CA ASP A 131 -3.52 -9.21 -10.57
C ASP A 131 -3.49 -10.49 -11.41
N HIS A 132 -4.66 -11.11 -11.54
CA HIS A 132 -4.86 -12.34 -12.30
C HIS A 132 -4.90 -12.09 -13.82
N ASN A 133 -5.16 -10.86 -14.26
CA ASN A 133 -5.34 -10.48 -15.66
C ASN A 133 -4.09 -9.84 -16.27
N ARG A 134 -2.97 -9.88 -15.54
CA ARG A 134 -1.73 -9.22 -15.93
C ARG A 134 -1.08 -9.86 -17.15
N GLU A 135 -0.59 -9.03 -18.08
CA GLU A 135 0.18 -9.45 -19.28
C GLU A 135 1.30 -10.46 -18.92
N LYS A 136 2.06 -10.15 -17.86
CA LYS A 136 3.01 -11.08 -17.24
C LYS A 136 2.44 -11.60 -15.93
N MET A 137 1.74 -12.74 -16.04
CA MET A 137 1.09 -13.40 -14.91
C MET A 137 2.08 -13.65 -13.77
N THR A 138 1.67 -13.23 -12.58
CA THR A 138 2.38 -13.43 -11.32
C THR A 138 1.35 -13.55 -10.21
N LYS A 139 1.52 -14.54 -9.34
CA LYS A 139 0.73 -14.74 -8.14
C LYS A 139 1.26 -13.92 -6.96
N LEU A 140 2.42 -13.27 -7.09
CA LEU A 140 2.95 -12.31 -6.12
C LEU A 140 2.19 -10.96 -6.16
N ALA A 141 2.20 -10.25 -5.03
CA ALA A 141 1.65 -8.90 -4.97
C ALA A 141 2.43 -7.93 -5.86
N VAL A 142 1.69 -7.07 -6.58
CA VAL A 142 2.22 -6.03 -7.46
C VAL A 142 1.80 -4.64 -6.99
N PRO A 143 2.55 -3.58 -7.35
CA PRO A 143 2.16 -2.21 -7.06
C PRO A 143 0.91 -1.80 -7.86
N PHE A 144 0.04 -1.03 -7.24
CA PHE A 144 -1.13 -0.42 -7.87
C PHE A 144 -0.90 1.08 -8.04
N ARG A 145 -1.39 1.65 -9.14
CA ARG A 145 -1.32 3.09 -9.42
C ARG A 145 -2.50 3.85 -8.83
N ALA A 146 -3.61 3.16 -8.63
CA ALA A 146 -4.82 3.64 -7.98
C ALA A 146 -5.64 2.44 -7.48
N LYS A 147 -6.74 2.71 -6.78
CA LYS A 147 -7.73 1.67 -6.41
C LYS A 147 -8.03 0.71 -7.56
N ASP A 148 -7.85 -0.59 -7.29
CA ASP A 148 -8.09 -1.72 -8.19
C ASP A 148 -7.39 -1.64 -9.55
N ASN A 149 -6.37 -0.77 -9.66
CA ASN A 149 -5.69 -0.48 -10.90
C ASN A 149 -4.20 -0.87 -10.80
N PRO A 150 -3.85 -2.13 -11.09
CA PRO A 150 -2.48 -2.62 -10.99
C PRO A 150 -1.56 -1.97 -12.02
N THR A 151 -0.27 -1.84 -11.65
CA THR A 151 0.74 -1.40 -12.61
C THR A 151 1.09 -2.54 -13.58
N PRO A 152 1.04 -2.32 -14.91
CA PRO A 152 1.17 -3.41 -15.89
C PRO A 152 2.49 -4.18 -15.79
N ARG A 153 3.59 -3.48 -15.45
CA ARG A 153 4.95 -4.05 -15.50
C ARG A 153 5.76 -3.92 -14.22
N SER A 154 5.36 -3.09 -13.27
CA SER A 154 6.14 -2.87 -12.04
C SER A 154 6.05 -4.06 -11.07
N LYS A 155 7.10 -4.23 -10.27
CA LYS A 155 7.17 -5.20 -9.18
C LYS A 155 7.83 -4.54 -7.98
N PHE A 156 7.52 -5.01 -6.77
CA PHE A 156 8.29 -4.59 -5.60
C PHE A 156 9.69 -5.23 -5.66
N SER A 157 10.72 -4.44 -5.33
CA SER A 157 12.12 -4.88 -5.39
C SER A 157 12.60 -5.52 -4.10
N GLN A 158 12.03 -5.14 -2.96
CA GLN A 158 12.45 -5.62 -1.64
C GLN A 158 11.75 -6.97 -1.34
N PRO A 159 12.47 -8.09 -1.18
CA PRO A 159 11.84 -9.41 -1.10
C PRO A 159 10.88 -9.59 0.09
N GLY A 160 11.25 -9.06 1.26
CA GLY A 160 10.41 -9.13 2.46
C GLY A 160 9.11 -8.32 2.34
N VAL A 161 9.13 -7.18 1.63
CA VAL A 161 7.95 -6.39 1.28
C VAL A 161 7.07 -7.20 0.33
N VAL A 162 7.63 -7.77 -0.75
CA VAL A 162 6.87 -8.60 -1.71
C VAL A 162 6.18 -9.76 -0.98
N ILE A 163 6.91 -10.49 -0.14
CA ILE A 163 6.38 -11.64 0.62
C ILE A 163 5.27 -11.18 1.57
N THR A 164 5.50 -10.10 2.33
CA THR A 164 4.52 -9.60 3.31
C THR A 164 3.25 -9.11 2.64
N LEU A 165 3.37 -8.30 1.58
CA LEU A 165 2.23 -7.80 0.82
C LEU A 165 1.51 -8.93 0.09
N THR A 166 2.21 -9.95 -0.42
CA THR A 166 1.59 -11.15 -1.00
C THR A 166 0.77 -11.87 0.05
N CYS A 167 1.34 -12.16 1.23
CA CYS A 167 0.60 -12.79 2.31
C CYS A 167 -0.67 -12.00 2.67
N LEU A 168 -0.55 -10.68 2.84
CA LEU A 168 -1.69 -9.80 3.15
C LEU A 168 -2.75 -9.84 2.06
N SER A 169 -2.37 -9.78 0.77
CA SER A 169 -3.31 -9.84 -0.34
C SER A 169 -4.17 -11.10 -0.27
N TYR A 170 -3.58 -12.29 -0.12
CA TYR A 170 -4.34 -13.54 -0.05
C TYR A 170 -5.10 -13.70 1.26
N TYR A 171 -4.58 -13.19 2.38
CA TYR A 171 -5.32 -13.14 3.65
C TYR A 171 -6.60 -12.32 3.54
N TYR A 172 -6.60 -11.27 2.71
CA TYR A 172 -7.74 -10.38 2.53
C TYR A 172 -8.69 -10.83 1.42
N SER A 173 -8.17 -11.34 0.29
CA SER A 173 -8.97 -11.82 -0.85
C SER A 173 -9.51 -13.23 -0.66
N GLY A 174 -8.79 -14.08 0.10
CA GLY A 174 -9.00 -15.53 0.10
C GLY A 174 -8.44 -16.21 -1.15
N LEU A 175 -8.56 -17.54 -1.19
CA LEU A 175 -8.24 -18.38 -2.35
C LEU A 175 -9.45 -18.57 -3.25
N ASP A 176 -9.31 -18.36 -4.56
CA ASP A 176 -10.32 -18.79 -5.53
C ASP A 176 -10.45 -20.33 -5.59
N ASP A 177 -11.45 -20.81 -6.30
CA ASP A 177 -11.76 -22.25 -6.37
C ASP A 177 -10.63 -23.04 -7.03
N GLU A 178 -9.98 -22.48 -8.06
CA GLU A 178 -8.84 -23.11 -8.74
C GLU A 178 -7.64 -23.26 -7.80
N ALA A 179 -7.34 -22.23 -7.02
CA ALA A 179 -6.28 -22.24 -6.02
C ALA A 179 -6.58 -23.24 -4.89
N LEU A 180 -7.84 -23.35 -4.46
CA LEU A 180 -8.26 -24.35 -3.48
C LEU A 180 -8.10 -25.77 -4.02
N PHE A 181 -8.60 -26.05 -5.23
CA PHE A 181 -8.39 -27.36 -5.86
C PHE A 181 -6.90 -27.71 -5.94
N ALA A 182 -6.06 -26.79 -6.41
CA ALA A 182 -4.61 -27.01 -6.48
C ALA A 182 -3.99 -27.27 -5.09
N ALA A 183 -4.44 -26.56 -4.06
CA ALA A 183 -3.98 -26.76 -2.69
C ALA A 183 -4.40 -28.15 -2.15
N PHE A 184 -5.64 -28.56 -2.38
CA PHE A 184 -6.17 -29.86 -1.98
C PHE A 184 -5.49 -31.03 -2.71
N GLU A 185 -5.24 -30.89 -4.01
CA GLU A 185 -4.51 -31.90 -4.78
C GLU A 185 -3.09 -32.12 -4.24
N LEU A 186 -2.41 -31.04 -3.86
CA LEU A 186 -1.10 -31.14 -3.26
C LEU A 186 -1.16 -31.71 -1.84
N LEU A 187 -2.17 -31.30 -1.06
CA LEU A 187 -2.42 -31.80 0.29
C LEU A 187 -2.63 -33.32 0.29
N GLY A 188 -3.39 -33.86 -0.66
CA GLY A 188 -3.63 -35.30 -0.80
C GLY A 188 -2.37 -36.14 -1.07
N ARG A 189 -1.25 -35.50 -1.44
CA ARG A 189 0.07 -36.14 -1.63
C ARG A 189 1.00 -35.96 -0.43
N SER A 190 0.58 -35.27 0.62
CA SER A 190 1.37 -34.97 1.81
C SER A 190 1.26 -36.08 2.85
N ASP A 191 2.38 -36.47 3.46
CA ASP A 191 2.39 -37.43 4.57
C ASP A 191 1.66 -36.92 5.83
N ASN A 192 1.47 -35.60 5.95
CA ASN A 192 0.80 -34.94 7.07
C ASN A 192 -0.57 -34.35 6.69
N ALA A 193 -1.20 -34.86 5.62
CA ALA A 193 -2.43 -34.29 5.04
C ALA A 193 -3.54 -34.04 6.06
N THR A 194 -3.82 -35.02 6.94
CA THR A 194 -4.86 -34.91 7.96
C THR A 194 -4.58 -33.78 8.95
N GLN A 195 -3.34 -33.65 9.43
CA GLN A 195 -2.97 -32.62 10.41
C GLN A 195 -3.04 -31.21 9.81
N GLU A 196 -2.54 -31.04 8.58
CA GLU A 196 -2.62 -29.79 7.83
C GLU A 196 -4.10 -29.41 7.58
N TYR A 197 -4.93 -30.37 7.17
CA TYR A 197 -6.36 -30.11 6.97
C TYR A 197 -7.08 -29.70 8.27
N GLN A 198 -6.74 -30.33 9.40
CA GLN A 198 -7.27 -29.92 10.70
C GLN A 198 -6.92 -28.46 11.01
N ASP A 199 -5.73 -28.00 10.63
CA ASP A 199 -5.37 -26.59 10.77
C ASP A 199 -6.19 -25.67 9.85
N TRP A 200 -6.57 -26.14 8.66
CA TRP A 200 -7.41 -25.39 7.73
C TRP A 200 -8.82 -25.15 8.28
N VAL A 201 -9.43 -26.18 8.87
CA VAL A 201 -10.83 -26.12 9.35
C VAL A 201 -10.98 -25.48 10.73
N LYS A 202 -9.88 -25.24 11.47
CA LYS A 202 -9.92 -24.54 12.79
C LYS A 202 -10.62 -23.19 12.77
N THR A 203 -10.57 -22.49 11.64
CA THR A 203 -11.20 -21.17 11.46
C THR A 203 -12.54 -21.26 10.73
N ALA A 204 -13.09 -22.46 10.53
CA ALA A 204 -14.31 -22.71 9.77
C ALA A 204 -15.42 -23.33 10.66
N PRO A 205 -15.96 -22.60 11.65
CA PRO A 205 -16.90 -23.17 12.62
C PRO A 205 -18.23 -23.62 12.01
N SER A 206 -18.65 -22.99 10.91
CA SER A 206 -19.87 -23.31 10.17
C SER A 206 -19.72 -24.45 9.17
N LEU A 207 -18.51 -25.02 9.01
CA LEU A 207 -18.29 -26.14 8.10
C LEU A 207 -19.07 -27.38 8.58
N PRO A 208 -19.84 -28.05 7.69
CA PRO A 208 -20.60 -29.24 8.03
C PRO A 208 -19.70 -30.33 8.67
N PRO A 209 -20.18 -31.06 9.69
CA PRO A 209 -19.36 -32.05 10.41
C PRO A 209 -18.74 -33.11 9.50
N ALA A 210 -19.43 -33.52 8.43
CA ALA A 210 -18.95 -34.49 7.46
C ALA A 210 -17.64 -34.05 6.79
N PHE A 211 -17.45 -32.74 6.58
CA PHE A 211 -16.27 -32.18 5.91
C PHE A 211 -15.21 -31.69 6.91
N ARG A 212 -15.38 -31.89 8.22
CA ARG A 212 -14.32 -31.51 9.19
C ARG A 212 -13.12 -32.45 9.17
N ASN A 213 -13.28 -33.63 8.56
CA ASN A 213 -12.21 -34.59 8.35
C ASN A 213 -11.90 -34.70 6.86
N LEU A 214 -10.61 -34.85 6.53
CA LEU A 214 -10.15 -34.89 5.14
C LEU A 214 -10.77 -36.05 4.35
N GLU A 215 -11.01 -37.18 5.02
CA GLU A 215 -11.64 -38.38 4.45
C GLU A 215 -13.07 -38.13 3.93
N GLY A 216 -13.76 -37.13 4.48
CA GLY A 216 -15.10 -36.73 4.04
C GLY A 216 -15.12 -35.83 2.81
N VAL A 217 -13.95 -35.35 2.35
CA VAL A 217 -13.84 -34.44 1.20
C VAL A 217 -13.62 -35.23 -0.09
N ASN A 218 -14.60 -35.21 -0.99
CA ASN A 218 -14.47 -35.80 -2.32
C ASN A 218 -14.17 -34.74 -3.38
N LEU A 219 -12.90 -34.57 -3.74
CA LEU A 219 -12.47 -33.58 -4.75
C LEU A 219 -13.02 -33.82 -6.17
N ARG A 220 -13.59 -35.00 -6.44
CA ARG A 220 -14.25 -35.28 -7.73
C ARG A 220 -15.64 -34.67 -7.83
N ASP A 221 -16.27 -34.38 -6.70
CA ASP A 221 -17.55 -33.70 -6.64
C ASP A 221 -17.32 -32.19 -6.60
N LEU A 222 -17.13 -31.60 -7.79
CA LEU A 222 -16.81 -30.18 -7.94
C LEU A 222 -17.91 -29.28 -7.37
N VAL A 223 -19.17 -29.69 -7.50
CA VAL A 223 -20.31 -28.93 -7.00
C VAL A 223 -20.27 -28.90 -5.48
N GLN A 224 -20.17 -30.06 -4.82
CA GLN A 224 -20.04 -30.14 -3.37
C GLN A 224 -18.85 -29.32 -2.86
N CYS A 225 -17.69 -29.41 -3.51
CA CYS A 225 -16.52 -28.62 -3.13
C CYS A 225 -16.81 -27.11 -3.18
N THR A 226 -17.31 -26.62 -4.32
CA THR A 226 -17.51 -25.18 -4.56
C THR A 226 -18.66 -24.58 -3.76
N THR A 227 -19.70 -25.37 -3.42
CA THR A 227 -20.87 -24.86 -2.69
C THR A 227 -20.84 -25.12 -1.20
N GLU A 228 -20.28 -26.24 -0.74
CA GLU A 228 -20.39 -26.68 0.67
C GLU A 228 -19.07 -26.66 1.46
N ILE A 229 -17.91 -26.63 0.78
CA ILE A 229 -16.60 -26.74 1.44
C ILE A 229 -15.80 -25.45 1.28
N PHE A 230 -15.56 -25.05 0.04
CA PHE A 230 -14.69 -23.93 -0.33
C PHE A 230 -15.11 -22.59 0.30
N PRO A 231 -16.40 -22.23 0.39
CA PRO A 231 -16.81 -20.99 1.07
C PRO A 231 -16.34 -20.89 2.52
N HIS A 232 -16.18 -22.04 3.20
CA HIS A 232 -15.79 -22.10 4.61
C HIS A 232 -14.27 -22.10 4.82
N VAL A 233 -13.49 -22.61 3.87
CA VAL A 233 -12.02 -22.74 3.99
C VAL A 233 -11.23 -21.72 3.16
N ARG A 234 -11.86 -21.05 2.18
CA ARG A 234 -11.26 -20.02 1.30
C ARG A 234 -10.46 -18.96 2.04
N TYR A 235 -10.95 -18.55 3.21
CA TYR A 235 -10.33 -17.51 4.03
C TYR A 235 -9.54 -18.06 5.21
N SER A 236 -9.38 -19.39 5.29
CA SER A 236 -8.56 -20.01 6.32
C SER A 236 -7.11 -19.60 6.12
N LYS A 237 -6.56 -18.93 7.13
CA LYS A 237 -5.16 -18.50 7.11
C LYS A 237 -4.21 -19.69 6.92
N ALA A 238 -4.53 -20.86 7.46
CA ALA A 238 -3.70 -22.05 7.33
C ALA A 238 -3.74 -22.61 5.89
N ALA A 239 -4.93 -22.66 5.27
CA ALA A 239 -5.04 -23.04 3.86
C ALA A 239 -4.28 -22.07 2.94
N ILE A 240 -4.40 -20.77 3.20
CA ILE A 240 -3.67 -19.73 2.47
C ILE A 240 -2.16 -19.87 2.67
N ASP A 241 -1.67 -20.06 3.91
CA ASP A 241 -0.25 -20.26 4.19
C ASP A 241 0.30 -21.48 3.44
N TYR A 242 -0.46 -22.58 3.40
CA TYR A 242 -0.10 -23.80 2.68
C TYR A 242 0.02 -23.53 1.18
N TYR A 243 -1.00 -22.92 0.57
CA TYR A 243 -1.00 -22.55 -0.85
C TYR A 243 0.18 -21.63 -1.20
N LEU A 244 0.39 -20.58 -0.39
CA LEU A 244 1.47 -19.62 -0.61
C LEU A 244 2.85 -20.28 -0.52
N ARG A 245 3.08 -21.08 0.51
CA ARG A 245 4.37 -21.76 0.74
C ARG A 245 4.70 -22.72 -0.39
N HIS A 246 3.74 -23.56 -0.77
CA HIS A 246 4.03 -24.71 -1.61
C HIS A 246 3.80 -24.48 -3.11
N LEU A 247 2.95 -23.53 -3.49
CA LEU A 247 2.60 -23.28 -4.90
C LEU A 247 3.06 -21.90 -5.39
N VAL A 248 2.90 -20.85 -4.58
CA VAL A 248 3.24 -19.48 -5.00
C VAL A 248 4.73 -19.21 -4.83
N PHE A 249 5.22 -19.17 -3.58
CA PHE A 249 6.61 -18.79 -3.30
C PHE A 249 7.61 -19.80 -3.83
N ALA A 250 7.29 -21.10 -3.78
CA ALA A 250 8.14 -22.15 -4.36
C ALA A 250 8.42 -21.95 -5.87
N LYS A 251 7.47 -21.35 -6.61
CA LYS A 251 7.59 -21.12 -8.06
C LYS A 251 8.08 -19.71 -8.39
N GLU A 252 7.60 -18.70 -7.66
CA GLU A 252 7.72 -17.30 -8.05
C GLU A 252 8.75 -16.48 -7.28
N SER A 253 9.19 -16.93 -6.09
CA SER A 253 10.20 -16.22 -5.29
C SER A 253 11.61 -16.44 -5.85
N LYS A 254 11.86 -15.91 -7.05
CA LYS A 254 13.16 -15.93 -7.72
C LYS A 254 13.92 -14.65 -7.39
N GLU A 255 15.21 -14.80 -7.11
CA GLU A 255 16.16 -13.70 -6.97
C GLU A 255 17.25 -13.90 -8.03
N PHE A 256 17.73 -12.79 -8.59
CA PHE A 256 18.87 -12.79 -9.50
C PHE A 256 20.04 -12.15 -8.77
N PRO A 257 21.27 -12.69 -8.91
CA PRO A 257 22.45 -12.10 -8.26
C PRO A 257 22.74 -10.70 -8.82
N HIS A 258 22.44 -10.49 -10.11
CA HIS A 258 22.71 -9.24 -10.79
C HIS A 258 21.52 -8.76 -11.62
N LYS A 259 21.46 -7.45 -11.86
CA LYS A 259 20.49 -6.82 -12.75
C LYS A 259 21.10 -5.78 -13.67
N LEU A 260 20.39 -5.49 -14.75
CA LEU A 260 20.54 -4.27 -15.52
C LEU A 260 19.50 -3.25 -15.03
N SER A 261 19.94 -2.02 -14.78
CA SER A 261 19.07 -0.96 -14.26
C SER A 261 19.05 0.23 -15.21
N ALA A 262 17.86 0.79 -15.41
CA ALA A 262 17.64 2.10 -16.00
C ALA A 262 16.64 2.88 -15.13
N SER A 263 16.63 4.19 -15.25
CA SER A 263 15.85 5.10 -14.42
C SER A 263 15.36 6.33 -15.19
N GLY A 264 14.64 7.23 -14.52
CA GLY A 264 14.22 8.50 -15.11
C GLY A 264 15.39 9.38 -15.58
N TRP A 265 16.59 9.20 -15.02
CA TRP A 265 17.80 9.90 -15.45
C TRP A 265 18.20 9.56 -16.88
N ASP A 266 18.09 8.29 -17.27
CA ASP A 266 18.39 7.81 -18.61
C ASP A 266 17.44 8.40 -19.66
N LEU A 267 16.17 8.59 -19.28
CA LEU A 267 15.17 9.25 -20.14
C LEU A 267 15.49 10.74 -20.34
N GLY A 268 15.91 11.41 -19.27
CA GLY A 268 16.20 12.85 -19.24
C GLY A 268 17.60 13.26 -19.70
N LYS A 269 18.47 12.30 -20.05
CA LYS A 269 19.80 12.57 -20.60
C LYS A 269 19.70 13.45 -21.86
N LYS A 270 20.64 14.38 -22.00
CA LYS A 270 20.79 15.18 -23.23
C LYS A 270 21.03 14.29 -24.46
N LYS A 271 20.23 14.50 -25.50
CA LYS A 271 20.26 13.80 -26.80
C LYS A 271 20.40 14.82 -27.93
N ASP A 272 20.69 14.33 -29.14
CA ASP A 272 20.80 15.18 -30.34
C ASP A 272 19.49 15.93 -30.63
N ASN A 273 18.38 15.22 -30.46
CA ASN A 273 17.04 15.80 -30.56
C ASN A 273 16.57 16.28 -29.18
N PRO A 274 15.87 17.43 -29.11
CA PRO A 274 15.34 17.94 -27.85
C PRO A 274 14.37 16.93 -27.24
N THR A 275 14.57 16.62 -25.96
CA THR A 275 13.61 15.85 -25.16
C THR A 275 12.69 16.85 -24.46
N THR A 276 11.42 16.88 -24.85
CA THR A 276 10.39 17.72 -24.25
C THR A 276 9.30 16.85 -23.63
N GLY A 277 8.62 17.39 -22.62
CA GLY A 277 7.51 16.73 -21.95
C GLY A 277 6.56 17.75 -21.37
N PHE A 278 5.32 17.36 -21.15
CA PHE A 278 4.31 18.17 -20.50
C PHE A 278 4.20 17.74 -19.04
N SER A 279 4.21 18.71 -18.13
CA SER A 279 3.92 18.47 -16.72
C SER A 279 2.61 19.15 -16.36
N GLY A 280 1.69 18.42 -15.73
CA GLY A 280 0.43 18.99 -15.24
C GLY A 280 0.60 19.80 -13.96
N THR A 281 1.65 19.55 -13.17
CA THR A 281 1.99 20.30 -11.94
C THR A 281 3.49 20.59 -11.88
N ASN A 282 3.92 21.53 -11.04
CA ASN A 282 5.33 21.91 -10.91
C ASN A 282 6.03 21.33 -9.66
N ASP A 283 5.37 20.43 -8.93
CA ASP A 283 5.84 19.92 -7.63
C ASP A 283 7.12 19.07 -7.76
N SER A 284 7.19 18.23 -8.80
CA SER A 284 8.28 17.30 -9.04
C SER A 284 9.55 17.95 -9.61
N ARG A 285 9.53 19.26 -9.86
CA ARG A 285 10.63 19.99 -10.52
C ARG A 285 11.99 19.76 -9.90
N TYR A 286 12.02 19.59 -8.58
CA TYR A 286 13.23 19.42 -7.80
C TYR A 286 13.86 18.04 -7.97
N VAL A 287 13.06 17.02 -8.31
CA VAL A 287 13.49 15.63 -8.55
C VAL A 287 13.57 15.28 -10.04
N LEU A 288 13.54 16.28 -10.93
CA LEU A 288 13.84 16.06 -12.36
C LEU A 288 15.33 15.78 -12.56
N PRO A 289 15.72 14.95 -13.55
CA PRO A 289 17.12 14.81 -13.96
C PRO A 289 17.76 16.18 -14.25
N LEU A 290 19.06 16.33 -13.99
CA LEU A 290 19.74 17.65 -14.05
C LEU A 290 19.67 18.35 -15.42
N ASP A 291 19.59 17.59 -16.50
CA ASP A 291 19.52 18.13 -17.86
C ASP A 291 18.10 18.55 -18.26
N VAL A 292 17.08 18.16 -17.49
CA VAL A 292 15.69 18.53 -17.71
C VAL A 292 15.40 19.84 -16.98
N LYS A 293 15.03 20.87 -17.75
CA LYS A 293 14.66 22.19 -17.22
C LYS A 293 13.16 22.38 -17.35
N GLN A 294 12.53 22.84 -16.28
CA GLN A 294 11.14 23.27 -16.34
C GLN A 294 11.05 24.60 -17.09
N LEU A 295 10.10 24.69 -18.01
CA LEU A 295 9.76 25.91 -18.74
C LEU A 295 8.47 26.48 -18.17
N ASP A 296 8.56 27.57 -17.42
CA ASP A 296 7.40 28.28 -16.90
C ASP A 296 6.92 29.32 -17.92
N LEU A 297 5.77 29.06 -18.54
CA LEU A 297 5.16 30.00 -19.49
C LEU A 297 4.56 31.21 -18.73
N PRO A 298 4.85 32.46 -19.15
CA PRO A 298 4.32 33.66 -18.50
C PRO A 298 2.79 33.64 -18.36
N GLU A 299 2.10 33.13 -19.38
CA GLU A 299 0.64 33.03 -19.45
C GLU A 299 0.08 32.08 -18.39
N GLN A 300 0.86 31.11 -17.90
CA GLN A 300 0.43 30.09 -16.95
C GLN A 300 0.96 30.31 -15.54
N LYS A 301 1.81 31.31 -15.31
CA LYS A 301 2.46 31.55 -14.01
C LYS A 301 1.48 31.76 -12.84
N HIS A 302 0.28 32.26 -13.14
CA HIS A 302 -0.76 32.57 -12.14
C HIS A 302 -1.63 31.35 -11.78
N THR A 303 -1.54 30.24 -12.49
CA THR A 303 -2.46 29.08 -12.34
C THR A 303 -2.41 28.47 -10.94
N ASN A 304 -1.24 28.32 -10.32
CA ASN A 304 -1.13 27.85 -8.93
C ASN A 304 -1.86 28.76 -7.94
N ALA A 305 -1.76 30.09 -8.13
CA ALA A 305 -2.47 31.04 -7.28
C ALA A 305 -3.98 31.01 -7.54
N LEU A 306 -4.40 30.78 -8.78
CA LEU A 306 -5.80 30.65 -9.16
C LEU A 306 -6.47 29.43 -8.49
N VAL A 307 -5.76 28.29 -8.42
CA VAL A 307 -6.25 27.10 -7.71
C VAL A 307 -6.46 27.40 -6.22
N LEU A 308 -5.51 28.08 -5.58
CA LEU A 308 -5.65 28.50 -4.18
C LEU A 308 -6.81 29.47 -3.99
N ASP A 309 -6.95 30.46 -4.88
CA ASP A 309 -8.05 31.43 -4.86
C ASP A 309 -9.41 30.76 -4.97
N TYR A 310 -9.55 29.74 -5.84
CA TYR A 310 -10.77 28.95 -5.94
C TYR A 310 -11.05 28.10 -4.72
N LEU A 311 -10.03 27.45 -4.14
CA LEU A 311 -10.22 26.58 -2.98
C LEU A 311 -10.55 27.39 -1.71
N LEU A 312 -10.00 28.59 -1.56
CA LEU A 312 -10.19 29.46 -0.40
C LEU A 312 -11.48 30.31 -0.45
N GLN A 313 -12.29 30.20 -1.50
CA GLN A 313 -13.59 30.87 -1.57
C GLN A 313 -14.49 30.48 -0.38
N PRO A 314 -15.29 31.43 0.16
CA PRO A 314 -16.09 31.21 1.37
C PRO A 314 -17.20 30.17 1.19
N GLU A 315 -17.59 29.85 -0.05
CA GLU A 315 -18.58 28.80 -0.34
C GLU A 315 -18.02 27.39 -0.20
N ASN A 316 -16.68 27.25 -0.14
CA ASN A 316 -16.03 25.98 0.13
C ASN A 316 -15.93 25.75 1.63
N GLY A 317 -16.10 24.50 2.01
CA GLY A 317 -16.03 24.10 3.40
C GLY A 317 -15.50 22.69 3.52
N ILE A 318 -15.27 22.30 4.76
CA ILE A 318 -14.89 20.95 5.13
C ILE A 318 -16.08 20.26 5.79
N SER A 319 -16.06 18.94 5.80
CA SER A 319 -17.01 18.15 6.56
C SER A 319 -16.25 17.13 7.38
N LEU A 320 -16.31 17.28 8.70
CA LEU A 320 -15.67 16.35 9.62
C LEU A 320 -16.50 15.09 9.75
N MET A 321 -15.82 13.97 9.94
CA MET A 321 -16.47 12.70 10.26
C MET A 321 -17.26 12.81 11.58
N PRO A 322 -18.48 12.24 11.68
CA PRO A 322 -19.26 12.25 12.92
C PRO A 322 -18.48 11.69 14.10
N GLN A 323 -18.70 12.24 15.31
CA GLN A 323 -17.96 11.81 16.50
C GLN A 323 -18.21 10.33 16.84
N GLU A 324 -19.42 9.86 16.58
CA GLU A 324 -19.87 8.47 16.81
C GLU A 324 -19.14 7.48 15.91
N ALA A 325 -18.63 7.94 14.76
CA ALA A 325 -17.86 7.13 13.83
C ALA A 325 -16.34 7.14 14.13
N LYS A 326 -15.86 7.92 15.11
CA LYS A 326 -14.43 8.02 15.43
C LYS A 326 -13.86 6.66 15.86
N GLY A 327 -12.79 6.25 15.20
CA GLY A 327 -12.12 4.96 15.45
C GLY A 327 -12.74 3.76 14.71
N THR A 328 -13.83 3.97 13.97
CA THR A 328 -14.31 3.01 12.96
C THR A 328 -13.54 3.19 11.64
N THR A 329 -13.60 2.18 10.77
CA THR A 329 -13.02 2.27 9.42
C THR A 329 -13.89 3.19 8.58
N PHE A 330 -13.29 4.20 7.95
CA PHE A 330 -13.99 5.04 6.97
C PHE A 330 -14.30 4.18 5.74
N ASP A 331 -15.58 4.09 5.37
CA ASP A 331 -16.06 3.24 4.28
C ASP A 331 -17.04 4.01 3.38
N GLY A 332 -17.40 3.41 2.23
CA GLY A 332 -18.28 4.03 1.24
C GLY A 332 -19.66 4.37 1.81
N ILE A 333 -20.17 3.54 2.73
CA ILE A 333 -21.47 3.77 3.38
C ILE A 333 -21.44 5.01 4.25
N LEU A 334 -20.40 5.16 5.09
CA LEU A 334 -20.24 6.35 5.94
C LEU A 334 -20.10 7.61 5.09
N LEU A 335 -19.36 7.55 3.98
CA LEU A 335 -19.27 8.67 3.04
C LEU A 335 -20.64 9.05 2.47
N LEU A 336 -21.44 8.07 2.04
CA LEU A 336 -22.80 8.33 1.54
C LEU A 336 -23.71 8.94 2.61
N GLN A 337 -23.62 8.47 3.87
CA GLN A 337 -24.36 9.06 4.99
C GLN A 337 -23.96 10.51 5.24
N MET A 338 -22.66 10.81 5.22
CA MET A 338 -22.16 12.18 5.36
C MET A 338 -22.69 13.07 4.22
N VAL A 339 -22.56 12.62 2.98
CA VAL A 339 -22.97 13.38 1.78
C VAL A 339 -24.48 13.63 1.75
N SER A 340 -25.30 12.66 2.16
CA SER A 340 -26.76 12.75 2.14
C SER A 340 -27.30 13.79 3.13
N ASN A 341 -26.54 14.11 4.19
CA ASN A 341 -26.94 15.11 5.20
C ASN A 341 -26.49 16.55 4.86
N MET A 342 -25.83 16.76 3.71
CA MET A 342 -25.27 18.07 3.34
C MET A 342 -26.28 18.94 2.59
N SER A 343 -26.25 20.25 2.89
CA SER A 343 -26.96 21.30 2.13
C SER A 343 -25.97 22.34 1.62
N PRO A 344 -26.00 22.71 0.32
CA PRO A 344 -26.83 22.15 -0.75
C PRO A 344 -26.42 20.73 -1.18
N ASN A 345 -27.32 20.03 -1.85
CA ASN A 345 -27.12 18.65 -2.30
C ASN A 345 -25.85 18.49 -3.15
N THR A 346 -25.04 17.50 -2.82
CA THR A 346 -23.86 17.13 -3.61
C THR A 346 -24.29 16.50 -4.93
N ARG A 347 -23.60 16.86 -6.02
CA ARG A 347 -23.84 16.30 -7.37
C ARG A 347 -22.63 15.55 -7.91
N VAL A 348 -21.44 15.83 -7.38
CA VAL A 348 -20.18 15.22 -7.82
C VAL A 348 -19.40 14.75 -6.61
N ILE A 349 -18.94 13.49 -6.62
CA ILE A 349 -18.00 12.95 -5.63
C ILE A 349 -16.71 12.61 -6.35
N LEU A 350 -15.61 13.15 -5.83
CA LEU A 350 -14.24 12.94 -6.29
C LEU A 350 -13.47 12.18 -5.21
N ASP A 351 -13.27 10.87 -5.39
CA ASP A 351 -12.55 10.03 -4.45
C ASP A 351 -11.03 10.00 -4.73
N VAL A 352 -10.40 11.18 -4.68
CA VAL A 352 -8.96 11.35 -4.93
C VAL A 352 -8.10 10.54 -3.96
N GLY A 353 -8.59 10.31 -2.73
CA GLY A 353 -7.87 9.55 -1.70
C GLY A 353 -8.11 8.04 -1.73
N ALA A 354 -8.86 7.53 -2.70
CA ALA A 354 -9.32 6.14 -2.76
C ALA A 354 -9.87 5.66 -1.42
N GLN A 355 -10.76 6.43 -0.79
CA GLN A 355 -11.36 6.09 0.50
C GLN A 355 -12.50 5.09 0.35
N VAL A 356 -13.16 5.03 -0.81
CA VAL A 356 -14.20 4.03 -1.12
C VAL A 356 -13.53 2.72 -1.57
N VAL A 357 -12.88 2.01 -0.65
CA VAL A 357 -12.15 0.75 -0.94
C VAL A 357 -13.03 -0.50 -0.81
N ASP A 358 -14.11 -0.40 -0.06
CA ASP A 358 -15.02 -1.48 0.28
C ASP A 358 -16.04 -1.81 -0.82
N LEU A 359 -16.43 -0.83 -1.64
CA LEU A 359 -17.39 -0.98 -2.74
C LEU A 359 -16.72 -0.86 -4.11
N THR A 360 -17.29 -1.51 -5.13
CA THR A 360 -16.97 -1.19 -6.54
C THR A 360 -17.56 0.17 -6.92
N ASN A 361 -17.10 0.75 -8.03
CA ASN A 361 -17.66 2.02 -8.52
C ASN A 361 -19.15 1.89 -8.86
N GLN A 362 -19.56 0.74 -9.40
CA GLN A 362 -20.95 0.42 -9.67
C GLN A 362 -21.78 0.33 -8.38
N GLU A 363 -21.31 -0.45 -7.40
CA GLU A 363 -22.02 -0.61 -6.12
C GLU A 363 -22.19 0.74 -5.41
N PHE A 364 -21.15 1.59 -5.44
CA PHE A 364 -21.22 2.94 -4.88
C PHE A 364 -22.22 3.82 -5.64
N ALA A 365 -22.19 3.79 -6.98
CA ALA A 365 -23.10 4.58 -7.82
C ALA A 365 -24.58 4.19 -7.61
N GLU A 366 -24.88 2.89 -7.56
CA GLU A 366 -26.23 2.38 -7.32
C GLU A 366 -26.75 2.78 -5.94
N GLN A 367 -25.92 2.63 -4.90
CA GLN A 367 -26.29 3.01 -3.54
C GLN A 367 -26.45 4.52 -3.39
N TRP A 368 -25.58 5.31 -4.02
CA TRP A 368 -25.70 6.77 -3.99
C TRP A 368 -26.98 7.25 -4.68
N LEU A 369 -27.33 6.66 -5.82
CA LEU A 369 -28.58 6.96 -6.52
C LEU A 369 -29.80 6.65 -5.64
N ALA A 370 -29.76 5.52 -4.92
CA ALA A 370 -30.82 5.11 -4.01
C ALA A 370 -31.06 6.13 -2.88
N SER A 371 -30.02 6.83 -2.40
CA SER A 371 -30.17 7.89 -1.39
C SER A 371 -30.94 9.12 -1.89
N TYR A 372 -31.17 9.26 -3.20
CA TYR A 372 -31.90 10.39 -3.81
C TYR A 372 -33.32 10.01 -4.25
N GLN A 373 -33.92 8.94 -3.72
CA GLN A 373 -35.23 8.43 -4.16
C GLN A 373 -36.36 9.47 -4.14
N ASP A 374 -36.32 10.45 -3.23
CA ASP A 374 -37.34 11.51 -3.12
C ASP A 374 -37.10 12.71 -4.06
N HIS A 375 -36.09 12.65 -4.93
CA HIS A 375 -35.73 13.72 -5.86
C HIS A 375 -35.98 13.33 -7.32
N ASP A 376 -37.16 13.69 -7.85
CA ASP A 376 -37.57 13.44 -9.24
C ASP A 376 -36.60 14.00 -10.30
N SER A 377 -35.79 15.00 -9.96
CA SER A 377 -34.80 15.57 -10.87
C SER A 377 -33.56 14.69 -11.08
N THR A 378 -33.26 13.77 -10.16
CA THR A 378 -32.05 12.94 -10.20
C THR A 378 -32.38 11.56 -10.74
N GLN A 379 -31.79 11.16 -11.86
CA GLN A 379 -32.22 9.97 -12.60
C GLN A 379 -31.12 8.94 -12.81
N ALA A 380 -29.86 9.34 -12.71
CA ALA A 380 -28.76 8.48 -13.05
C ALA A 380 -27.45 8.89 -12.37
N VAL A 381 -26.45 8.00 -12.41
CA VAL A 381 -25.09 8.27 -11.94
C VAL A 381 -24.09 7.89 -13.02
N VAL A 382 -23.21 8.83 -13.35
CA VAL A 382 -22.08 8.63 -14.27
C VAL A 382 -20.86 8.19 -13.47
N PHE A 383 -20.20 7.12 -13.90
CA PHE A 383 -19.02 6.55 -13.26
C PHE A 383 -18.19 5.74 -14.27
N PHE A 384 -17.02 5.25 -13.86
CA PHE A 384 -16.19 4.35 -14.67
C PHE A 384 -16.40 2.89 -14.26
N ASN A 385 -16.64 2.02 -15.25
CA ASN A 385 -16.76 0.57 -15.05
C ASN A 385 -15.38 -0.10 -14.92
N ASP A 386 -15.38 -1.42 -14.69
CA ASP A 386 -14.14 -2.22 -14.57
C ASP A 386 -13.32 -2.33 -15.88
N HIS A 387 -13.88 -1.88 -17.00
CA HIS A 387 -13.23 -1.83 -18.31
C HIS A 387 -12.65 -0.45 -18.65
N ASP A 388 -12.56 0.47 -17.68
CA ASP A 388 -12.04 1.85 -17.87
C ASP A 388 -12.95 2.70 -18.80
N GLU A 389 -14.25 2.36 -18.90
CA GLU A 389 -15.22 3.06 -19.74
C GLU A 389 -16.17 3.91 -18.90
N ILE A 390 -16.52 5.09 -19.42
CA ILE A 390 -17.52 5.96 -18.80
C ILE A 390 -18.93 5.45 -19.09
N VAL A 391 -19.61 5.02 -18.04
CA VAL A 391 -20.96 4.46 -18.09
C VAL A 391 -21.92 5.24 -17.22
N VAL A 392 -23.20 4.98 -17.41
CA VAL A 392 -24.27 5.55 -16.61
C VAL A 392 -25.20 4.46 -16.11
N VAL A 393 -25.53 4.48 -14.82
CA VAL A 393 -26.57 3.64 -14.21
C VAL A 393 -27.81 4.47 -13.92
N ASP A 394 -28.98 3.99 -14.35
CA ASP A 394 -30.26 4.65 -14.11
C ASP A 394 -31.03 4.07 -12.92
N ARG A 395 -32.22 4.64 -12.62
CA ARG A 395 -33.11 4.19 -11.53
C ARG A 395 -33.57 2.74 -11.65
N SER A 396 -33.54 2.15 -12.84
CA SER A 396 -33.89 0.75 -13.06
C SER A 396 -32.73 -0.21 -12.81
N GLY A 397 -31.54 0.32 -12.50
CA GLY A 397 -30.29 -0.44 -12.40
C GLY A 397 -29.69 -0.78 -13.76
N LYS A 398 -30.18 -0.18 -14.84
CA LYS A 398 -29.65 -0.43 -16.18
C LYS A 398 -28.37 0.39 -16.38
N ILE A 399 -27.32 -0.30 -16.79
CA ILE A 399 -26.02 0.29 -17.12
C ILE A 399 -25.86 0.38 -18.63
N VAL A 400 -25.52 1.56 -19.13
CA VAL A 400 -25.23 1.80 -20.55
C VAL A 400 -24.02 2.71 -20.70
N ASP A 401 -23.40 2.68 -21.88
CA ASP A 401 -22.36 3.64 -22.25
C ASP A 401 -22.88 5.08 -22.14
N PHE A 402 -22.08 5.96 -21.55
CA PHE A 402 -22.48 7.35 -21.29
C PHE A 402 -22.73 8.12 -22.59
N GLN A 403 -21.87 7.96 -23.61
CA GLN A 403 -21.94 8.75 -24.84
C GLN A 403 -23.21 8.46 -25.65
N THR A 404 -23.64 7.20 -25.68
CA THR A 404 -24.86 6.75 -26.38
C THR A 404 -26.12 6.92 -25.56
N SER A 405 -26.00 7.20 -24.27
CA SER A 405 -27.13 7.46 -23.39
C SER A 405 -27.75 8.85 -23.63
N PRO A 406 -29.05 9.04 -23.33
CA PRO A 406 -29.65 10.37 -23.31
C PRO A 406 -29.04 11.28 -22.22
N PHE A 407 -28.38 10.70 -21.22
CA PHE A 407 -27.75 11.42 -20.13
C PHE A 407 -26.49 12.19 -20.53
N SER A 408 -25.88 11.87 -21.69
CA SER A 408 -24.79 12.67 -22.26
C SER A 408 -25.16 14.13 -22.49
N GLN A 409 -26.43 14.41 -22.76
CA GLN A 409 -27.00 15.76 -22.94
C GLN A 409 -27.83 16.24 -21.74
N GLN A 410 -28.00 15.40 -20.71
CA GLN A 410 -28.82 15.67 -19.52
C GLN A 410 -28.01 15.48 -18.24
N LEU A 411 -26.76 15.98 -18.24
CA LEU A 411 -25.89 15.89 -17.07
C LEU A 411 -26.49 16.60 -15.86
N ASP A 412 -27.37 17.57 -16.04
CA ASP A 412 -28.15 18.23 -14.99
C ASP A 412 -29.02 17.27 -14.17
N ARG A 413 -29.39 16.12 -14.73
CA ARG A 413 -30.16 15.05 -14.07
C ARG A 413 -29.29 13.95 -13.47
N CYS A 414 -27.97 14.04 -13.60
CA CYS A 414 -27.03 13.00 -13.19
C CYS A 414 -26.28 13.36 -11.91
N LEU A 415 -25.90 12.34 -11.16
CA LEU A 415 -24.77 12.43 -10.23
C LEU A 415 -23.51 11.97 -10.95
N VAL A 416 -22.33 12.38 -10.47
CA VAL A 416 -21.04 11.97 -11.05
C VAL A 416 -20.12 11.46 -9.96
N PHE A 417 -19.67 10.22 -10.09
CA PHE A 417 -18.69 9.62 -9.21
C PHE A 417 -17.40 9.35 -9.99
N LEU A 418 -16.30 9.95 -9.55
CA LEU A 418 -14.96 9.68 -10.08
C LEU A 418 -14.10 9.12 -8.96
N ASP A 419 -13.54 7.94 -9.20
CA ASP A 419 -12.56 7.32 -8.31
C ASP A 419 -11.17 8.00 -8.45
N GLU A 420 -10.20 7.54 -7.66
CA GLU A 420 -8.83 8.07 -7.65
C GLU A 420 -8.20 8.10 -9.06
N ALA A 421 -8.35 7.04 -9.85
CA ALA A 421 -7.74 6.92 -11.17
C ALA A 421 -8.35 7.92 -12.16
N HIS A 422 -9.66 8.13 -12.07
CA HIS A 422 -10.44 8.88 -13.04
C HIS A 422 -10.67 10.34 -12.64
N THR A 423 -10.20 10.77 -11.47
CA THR A 423 -10.16 12.19 -11.10
C THR A 423 -9.19 13.02 -11.96
N ARG A 424 -8.30 12.36 -12.71
CA ARG A 424 -7.31 13.01 -13.59
C ARG A 424 -7.59 12.66 -15.04
N GLY A 425 -7.68 13.68 -15.90
CA GLY A 425 -7.84 13.49 -17.35
C GLY A 425 -9.27 13.22 -17.84
N THR A 426 -10.26 13.20 -16.94
CA THR A 426 -11.68 13.12 -17.30
C THR A 426 -12.25 14.51 -17.56
N ASP A 427 -12.90 14.70 -18.72
CA ASP A 427 -13.56 15.95 -19.09
C ASP A 427 -15.08 15.74 -19.18
N LEU A 428 -15.82 16.37 -18.26
CA LEU A 428 -17.27 16.35 -18.20
C LEU A 428 -17.81 17.79 -18.13
N LYS A 429 -18.75 18.11 -19.02
CA LYS A 429 -19.42 19.41 -19.04
C LYS A 429 -20.50 19.48 -17.98
N LEU A 430 -20.09 19.74 -16.75
CA LEU A 430 -21.00 19.82 -15.60
C LEU A 430 -21.76 21.16 -15.57
N PRO A 431 -23.03 21.17 -15.15
CA PRO A 431 -23.76 22.41 -14.94
C PRO A 431 -23.10 23.30 -13.89
N ALA A 432 -23.16 24.63 -14.08
CA ALA A 432 -22.48 25.59 -13.22
C ALA A 432 -22.96 25.60 -11.75
N ASN A 433 -24.16 25.10 -11.48
CA ASN A 433 -24.72 24.99 -10.13
C ASN A 433 -24.30 23.69 -9.41
N TYR A 434 -23.47 22.84 -10.02
CA TYR A 434 -23.05 21.58 -9.41
C TYR A 434 -22.11 21.82 -8.23
N ARG A 435 -22.41 21.16 -7.12
CA ARG A 435 -21.56 21.14 -5.93
C ARG A 435 -20.79 19.82 -5.91
N ALA A 436 -19.46 19.93 -5.97
CA ALA A 436 -18.56 18.81 -5.83
C ALA A 436 -18.15 18.59 -4.36
N ARG A 437 -17.83 17.35 -4.04
CA ARG A 437 -17.19 16.94 -2.79
C ARG A 437 -15.97 16.13 -3.13
N ILE A 438 -14.83 16.60 -2.64
CA ILE A 438 -13.59 15.86 -2.65
C ILE A 438 -13.57 15.06 -1.34
N VAL A 439 -13.37 13.75 -1.41
CA VAL A 439 -13.46 12.90 -0.22
C VAL A 439 -12.41 13.29 0.83
N GLU A 440 -11.27 13.85 0.43
CA GLU A 440 -10.26 14.39 1.33
C GLU A 440 -10.76 15.60 2.17
N PHE A 441 -11.76 16.34 1.68
CA PHE A 441 -12.46 17.39 2.43
C PHE A 441 -13.62 16.85 3.28
N CYS A 442 -13.96 15.57 3.12
CA CYS A 442 -14.74 14.78 4.07
C CYS A 442 -13.77 14.11 5.06
N ILE A 443 -13.14 14.94 5.89
CA ILE A 443 -11.90 14.63 6.61
C ILE A 443 -12.09 13.37 7.49
N PRO A 444 -11.48 12.23 7.11
CA PRO A 444 -11.45 11.07 7.99
C PRO A 444 -10.64 11.42 9.23
N TRP A 445 -10.95 10.78 10.36
CA TRP A 445 -10.25 11.05 11.62
C TRP A 445 -8.72 10.95 11.52
N GLU A 446 -8.18 10.03 10.68
CA GLU A 446 -6.74 9.93 10.42
C GLU A 446 -6.16 11.27 9.92
N ILE A 447 -6.85 11.92 8.98
CA ILE A 447 -6.42 13.17 8.36
C ILE A 447 -6.66 14.35 9.31
N GLU A 448 -7.80 14.36 10.03
CA GLU A 448 -8.13 15.34 11.07
C GLU A 448 -6.99 15.45 12.09
N GLN A 449 -6.50 14.31 12.58
CA GLN A 449 -5.42 14.26 13.55
C GLN A 449 -4.09 14.78 13.00
N LYS A 450 -3.76 14.47 11.74
CA LYS A 450 -2.53 14.98 11.10
C LYS A 450 -2.58 16.50 10.92
N ILE A 451 -3.75 17.04 10.55
CA ILE A 451 -3.97 18.49 10.42
C ILE A 451 -3.84 19.16 11.80
N VAL A 452 -4.49 18.61 12.83
CA VAL A 452 -4.42 19.14 14.21
C VAL A 452 -2.98 19.11 14.73
N GLN A 453 -2.25 18.02 14.51
CA GLN A 453 -0.85 17.90 14.90
C GLN A 453 0.02 18.96 14.23
N LEU A 454 -0.24 19.28 12.95
CA LEU A 454 0.48 20.32 12.21
C LEU A 454 0.15 21.73 12.74
N LYS A 455 -1.08 22.00 13.20
CA LYS A 455 -1.47 23.28 13.81
C LYS A 455 -0.78 23.57 15.15
N GLY A 456 -0.36 22.53 15.88
CA GLY A 456 0.28 22.62 17.20
C GLY A 456 -0.69 22.76 18.38
N GLU A 457 -0.31 22.23 19.55
CA GLU A 457 -1.10 22.24 20.79
C GLU A 457 -0.88 23.57 21.55
N GLY A 458 -1.83 24.52 21.51
CA GLY A 458 -1.68 25.74 22.33
C GLY A 458 -2.69 26.89 22.18
N ASP A 459 -3.72 26.81 21.35
CA ASP A 459 -4.64 27.93 21.12
C ASP A 459 -6.12 27.50 21.33
N PRO A 460 -6.82 28.06 22.34
CA PRO A 460 -8.20 27.70 22.67
C PRO A 460 -9.24 28.06 21.59
N ASP A 461 -8.96 29.06 20.73
CA ASP A 461 -9.86 29.49 19.63
C ASP A 461 -9.65 28.69 18.32
N ARG A 462 -8.77 27.67 18.30
CA ARG A 462 -8.39 26.89 17.10
C ARG A 462 -9.15 25.57 16.87
N GLN A 463 -10.28 25.32 17.56
CA GLN A 463 -10.94 24.01 17.51
C GLN A 463 -11.51 23.61 16.15
N GLU A 464 -11.77 24.57 15.25
CA GLU A 464 -12.32 24.29 13.93
C GLU A 464 -11.21 24.16 12.88
N ILE A 465 -11.26 23.08 12.08
CA ILE A 465 -10.38 22.92 10.92
C ILE A 465 -10.95 23.77 9.79
N SER A 466 -10.10 24.59 9.17
CA SER A 466 -10.47 25.39 8.01
C SER A 466 -9.96 24.76 6.71
N VAL A 467 -10.45 25.24 5.56
CA VAL A 467 -9.89 24.86 4.26
C VAL A 467 -8.39 25.20 4.18
N SER A 468 -7.97 26.33 4.77
CA SER A 468 -6.55 26.71 4.82
C SER A 468 -5.70 25.69 5.59
N ASP A 469 -6.24 25.10 6.67
CA ASP A 469 -5.53 24.08 7.45
C ASP A 469 -5.33 22.80 6.62
N VAL A 470 -6.35 22.38 5.85
CA VAL A 470 -6.27 21.24 4.92
C VAL A 470 -5.21 21.50 3.84
N LEU A 471 -5.18 22.70 3.26
CA LEU A 471 -4.19 23.07 2.23
C LEU A 471 -2.76 23.08 2.79
N CYS A 472 -2.54 23.66 3.97
CA CYS A 472 -1.25 23.64 4.64
C CYS A 472 -0.77 22.20 4.89
N TRP A 473 -1.67 21.33 5.33
CA TRP A 473 -1.37 19.92 5.52
C TRP A 473 -1.02 19.21 4.20
N ALA A 474 -1.81 19.38 3.14
CA ALA A 474 -1.56 18.75 1.84
C ALA A 474 -0.22 19.19 1.21
N ILE A 475 0.12 20.49 1.33
CA ILE A 475 1.41 21.03 0.89
C ILE A 475 2.56 20.42 1.71
N THR A 476 2.37 20.29 3.03
CA THR A 476 3.36 19.70 3.93
C THR A 476 3.61 18.22 3.61
N GLU A 477 2.56 17.44 3.37
CA GLU A 477 2.69 16.04 2.95
C GLU A 477 3.39 15.91 1.60
N THR A 478 3.09 16.79 0.64
CA THR A 478 3.81 16.84 -0.64
C THR A 478 5.30 17.10 -0.43
N CYS A 479 5.67 18.02 0.47
CA CYS A 479 7.06 18.27 0.83
C CYS A 479 7.73 17.06 1.50
N HIS A 480 7.02 16.36 2.39
CA HIS A 480 7.51 15.13 3.02
C HIS A 480 7.75 14.03 1.99
N ASP A 481 6.84 13.85 1.03
CA ASP A 481 6.97 12.84 -0.02
C ASP A 481 8.13 13.16 -0.97
N LEU A 482 8.32 14.43 -1.34
CA LEU A 482 9.50 14.86 -2.08
C LEU A 482 10.79 14.55 -1.31
N LYS A 483 10.85 14.87 -0.01
CA LYS A 483 12.02 14.54 0.84
C LYS A 483 12.29 13.04 0.91
N ARG A 484 11.25 12.22 1.02
CA ARG A 484 11.36 10.74 1.00
C ARG A 484 11.87 10.21 -0.33
N ALA A 485 11.60 10.90 -1.44
CA ALA A 485 12.07 10.51 -2.77
C ALA A 485 13.55 10.85 -3.03
N ILE A 486 14.14 11.82 -2.31
CA ILE A 486 15.51 12.30 -2.53
C ILE A 486 16.57 11.18 -2.48
N PRO A 487 16.60 10.27 -1.48
CA PRO A 487 17.64 9.23 -1.43
C PRO A 487 17.58 8.28 -2.63
N LEU A 488 16.37 7.94 -3.09
CA LEU A 488 16.19 7.11 -4.28
C LEU A 488 16.64 7.85 -5.53
N TRP A 489 16.23 9.12 -5.68
CA TRP A 489 16.63 9.98 -6.79
C TRP A 489 18.16 10.13 -6.88
N LEU A 490 18.81 10.35 -5.74
CA LEU A 490 20.27 10.43 -5.62
C LEU A 490 20.94 9.12 -6.03
N THR A 491 20.45 7.98 -5.51
CA THR A 491 20.98 6.65 -5.86
C THR A 491 20.87 6.39 -7.37
N GLN A 492 19.75 6.77 -7.97
CA GLN A 492 19.55 6.67 -9.42
C GLN A 492 20.52 7.59 -10.20
N GLY A 493 20.77 8.82 -9.73
CA GLY A 493 21.69 9.75 -10.37
C GLY A 493 23.16 9.32 -10.29
N VAL A 494 23.58 8.78 -9.15
CA VAL A 494 24.93 8.18 -8.98
C VAL A 494 25.10 7.00 -9.94
N ARG A 495 24.10 6.11 -10.00
CA ARG A 495 24.08 4.98 -10.93
C ARG A 495 24.22 5.45 -12.38
N PHE A 496 23.37 6.40 -12.79
CA PHE A 496 23.39 6.96 -14.14
C PHE A 496 24.78 7.50 -14.50
N SER A 497 25.40 8.27 -13.59
CA SER A 497 26.75 8.82 -13.81
C SER A 497 27.82 7.74 -14.00
N LYS A 498 27.74 6.64 -13.24
CA LYS A 498 28.65 5.48 -13.39
C LYS A 498 28.45 4.78 -14.74
N GLN A 499 27.20 4.54 -15.13
CA GLN A 499 26.85 3.90 -16.40
C GLN A 499 27.23 4.77 -17.61
N GLU A 500 27.10 6.10 -17.51
CA GLU A 500 27.54 7.02 -18.56
C GLU A 500 29.06 6.94 -18.79
N ALA A 501 29.85 6.91 -17.72
CA ALA A 501 31.30 6.75 -17.82
C ALA A 501 31.69 5.38 -18.41
N LEU A 502 30.91 4.32 -18.15
CA LEU A 502 31.06 3.02 -18.81
C LEU A 502 30.81 3.11 -20.31
N TRP A 503 29.71 3.75 -20.73
CA TRP A 503 29.38 3.92 -22.14
C TRP A 503 30.47 4.64 -22.95
N TYR A 504 31.09 5.68 -22.39
CA TYR A 504 32.23 6.35 -23.04
C TYR A 504 33.44 5.43 -23.25
N ARG A 505 33.68 4.48 -22.35
CA ARG A 505 34.76 3.49 -22.49
C ARG A 505 34.44 2.42 -23.54
N VAL A 506 33.17 2.08 -23.72
CA VAL A 506 32.71 1.08 -24.71
C VAL A 506 32.92 1.57 -26.14
N SER A 507 32.73 2.87 -26.39
CA SER A 507 33.00 3.48 -27.71
C SER A 507 34.46 3.32 -28.18
N ASP A 508 35.39 3.00 -27.26
CA ASP A 508 36.82 2.75 -27.53
C ASP A 508 37.20 1.25 -27.54
N ASN A 509 36.22 0.36 -27.79
CA ASN A 509 36.41 -1.06 -28.17
C ASN A 509 36.99 -2.03 -27.11
N SER A 510 36.92 -1.74 -25.80
CA SER A 510 37.59 -2.57 -24.77
C SER A 510 36.78 -3.02 -23.54
N THR A 511 35.48 -2.74 -23.43
CA THR A 511 34.73 -3.04 -22.19
C THR A 511 33.95 -4.35 -22.25
N LYS A 512 33.98 -5.13 -21.15
CA LYS A 512 33.14 -6.33 -20.96
C LYS A 512 31.72 -5.91 -20.56
N SER A 513 30.70 -6.58 -21.11
CA SER A 513 29.28 -6.35 -20.80
C SER A 513 28.93 -6.41 -19.33
N ASP A 514 29.72 -7.16 -18.55
CA ASP A 514 29.44 -7.47 -17.15
C ASP A 514 29.65 -6.28 -16.21
N GLU A 515 30.40 -5.25 -16.61
CA GLU A 515 30.58 -4.02 -15.80
C GLU A 515 29.29 -3.18 -15.68
N PHE A 516 28.29 -3.42 -16.55
CA PHE A 516 26.97 -2.79 -16.45
C PHE A 516 26.03 -3.51 -15.47
N LEU A 517 26.41 -4.70 -15.00
CA LEU A 517 25.63 -5.47 -14.05
C LEU A 517 25.78 -4.90 -12.64
N GLU A 518 24.66 -4.69 -11.97
CA GLU A 518 24.62 -4.31 -10.57
C GLU A 518 24.25 -5.50 -9.70
N GLU A 519 24.92 -5.63 -8.56
CA GLU A 519 24.50 -6.51 -7.46
C GLU A 519 23.02 -6.24 -7.11
N GLU A 520 22.18 -7.26 -7.26
CA GLU A 520 20.76 -7.24 -6.88
C GLU A 520 20.51 -8.13 -5.66
N GLY A 521 21.13 -9.32 -5.65
CA GLY A 521 21.08 -10.23 -4.53
C GLY A 521 21.81 -9.65 -3.32
N GLN A 522 21.17 -9.67 -2.16
CA GLN A 522 21.85 -9.32 -0.90
C GLN A 522 21.48 -10.32 0.17
N THR A 523 22.50 -10.80 0.87
CA THR A 523 22.37 -11.69 2.02
C THR A 523 21.61 -11.01 3.15
N LEU A 524 21.03 -11.80 4.06
CA LEU A 524 20.38 -11.27 5.27
C LEU A 524 21.36 -10.48 6.13
N SER A 525 22.63 -10.87 6.13
CA SER A 525 23.69 -10.20 6.87
C SER A 525 23.92 -8.78 6.35
N GLU A 526 24.09 -8.62 5.04
CA GLU A 526 24.25 -7.32 4.40
C GLU A 526 23.04 -6.40 4.62
N ARG A 527 21.83 -6.97 4.59
CA ARG A 527 20.58 -6.21 4.74
C ARG A 527 20.30 -5.79 6.19
N TYR A 528 20.60 -6.65 7.17
CA TYR A 528 20.01 -6.52 8.50
C TYR A 528 20.97 -6.63 9.68
N LEU A 529 22.25 -7.00 9.49
CA LEU A 529 23.19 -6.90 10.60
C LEU A 529 23.23 -5.45 11.10
N PRO A 530 23.32 -5.21 12.42
CA PRO A 530 23.62 -3.90 12.98
C PRO A 530 25.02 -3.50 12.52
N GLN A 531 25.12 -2.85 11.36
CA GLN A 531 26.36 -2.23 10.95
C GLN A 531 26.61 -1.03 11.86
N LYS A 532 27.87 -0.77 12.24
CA LYS A 532 28.28 0.60 12.53
C LYS A 532 27.97 1.35 11.25
N GLY A 533 26.91 2.15 11.22
CA GLY A 533 26.46 2.82 10.00
C GLY A 533 27.65 3.49 9.31
N PRO A 534 27.61 3.70 7.98
CA PRO A 534 28.61 4.52 7.34
C PRO A 534 28.70 5.83 8.14
N THR A 535 29.85 6.09 8.73
CA THR A 535 30.04 7.15 9.73
C THR A 535 29.86 8.55 9.15
N ASN A 536 29.54 8.67 7.86
CA ASN A 536 29.14 9.90 7.20
C ASN A 536 28.55 9.59 5.82
N LEU A 537 27.69 10.50 5.36
CA LEU A 537 27.27 10.69 3.97
C LEU A 537 28.45 10.72 2.97
N SER A 538 29.67 10.98 3.46
CA SER A 538 30.89 11.01 2.67
C SER A 538 31.33 9.65 2.10
N SER A 539 30.86 8.54 2.66
CA SER A 539 31.13 7.20 2.07
C SER A 539 30.37 6.97 0.76
N LEU A 540 29.22 7.63 0.55
CA LEU A 540 28.53 7.70 -0.74
C LEU A 540 29.27 8.61 -1.74
N THR A 541 30.28 9.34 -1.27
CA THR A 541 31.07 10.31 -2.04
C THR A 541 32.50 9.86 -2.35
N GLU A 542 32.93 8.67 -1.90
CA GLU A 542 34.20 8.12 -2.33
C GLU A 542 34.09 7.66 -3.79
N GLY A 543 34.64 8.49 -4.70
CA GLY A 543 34.59 8.29 -6.15
C GLY A 543 33.70 9.28 -6.92
N LEU A 544 33.33 10.43 -6.35
CA LEU A 544 32.52 11.45 -7.05
C LEU A 544 33.24 12.04 -8.27
N ASN A 545 32.58 12.00 -9.43
CA ASN A 545 32.81 12.94 -10.54
C ASN A 545 32.00 14.23 -10.31
N ASP A 546 32.40 15.34 -10.95
CA ASP A 546 31.76 16.68 -10.88
C ASP A 546 30.22 16.66 -11.07
N ASN A 547 29.70 15.72 -11.87
CA ASN A 547 28.27 15.57 -12.09
C ASN A 547 27.53 15.18 -10.80
N ILE A 548 28.10 14.31 -9.97
CA ILE A 548 27.45 13.88 -8.72
C ILE A 548 27.52 15.01 -7.69
N ALA A 549 28.59 15.79 -7.62
CA ALA A 549 28.64 17.00 -6.79
C ALA A 549 27.51 18.00 -7.13
N ARG A 550 27.17 18.16 -8.43
CA ARG A 550 26.00 18.96 -8.87
C ARG A 550 24.65 18.38 -8.44
N VAL A 551 24.52 17.05 -8.38
CA VAL A 551 23.32 16.37 -7.83
C VAL A 551 23.15 16.71 -6.35
N TRP A 552 24.26 16.75 -5.61
CA TRP A 552 24.30 17.06 -4.18
C TRP A 552 24.02 18.54 -3.87
N CYS A 553 24.67 19.48 -4.56
CA CYS A 553 24.46 20.93 -4.37
C CYS A 553 23.06 21.43 -4.74
N ARG A 554 22.22 20.61 -5.37
CA ARG A 554 20.84 21.01 -5.69
C ARG A 554 19.94 21.05 -4.45
N TRP A 555 20.29 20.30 -3.41
CA TRP A 555 19.43 20.06 -2.24
C TRP A 555 20.04 20.50 -0.91
N TRP A 556 21.33 20.81 -0.90
CA TRP A 556 22.11 21.31 0.23
C TRP A 556 22.87 22.55 -0.22
#